data_AF-A0AAW9TUR3-F1
#
_entry.id   AF-A0AAW9TUR3-F1
#
_cell.length_a   1.000
_cell.length_b   1.000
_cell.length_c   1.000
_cell.angle_alpha   90.00
_cell.angle_beta   90.00
_cell.angle_gamma   90.00
#
_symmetry.space_group_name_H-M   'P 1'
#
loop_
_entity.id
_entity.type
_entity.pdbx_description
1 polymer ?
#
loop_
_entity_poly.entity_id
_entity_poly.type
_entity_poly.pdbx_seq_one_letter_code
_entity_poly.pdbx_strand_id
1 'polypeptide(L)' 'MRQEDKTAAARVLLDMPLFHLLMDELEMAAVNGCVNAKNTDHDARAAFAAEVRAIRNFRGKLRFLAEGQANSDGKGAPA' A
#
# COMPACT_ATOMS: atom_id res chain seq x y z
N MET A 1 17.20 9.93 -5.82
CA MET A 1 16.19 10.57 -6.68
C MET A 1 15.83 11.92 -6.10
N ARG A 2 15.81 12.99 -6.90
CA ARG A 2 15.30 14.30 -6.45
C ARG A 2 13.79 14.18 -6.18
N GLN A 3 13.23 15.12 -5.44
CA GLN A 3 11.82 15.06 -5.08
C GLN A 3 10.91 15.05 -6.32
N GLU A 4 11.25 15.86 -7.32
CA GLU A 4 10.59 15.88 -8.63
C GLU A 4 10.64 14.51 -9.31
N ASP A 5 11.80 13.85 -9.32
CA ASP A 5 11.97 12.53 -9.91
C ASP A 5 11.10 11.48 -9.18
N LYS A 6 10.98 11.57 -7.84
CA LYS A 6 10.13 10.67 -7.04
C LYS A 6 8.64 10.89 -7.33
N THR A 7 8.21 12.15 -7.42
CA THR A 7 6.82 12.49 -7.75
C THR A 7 6.46 12.02 -9.15
N ALA A 8 7.34 12.23 -10.13
CA ALA A 8 7.14 11.74 -11.50
C ALA A 8 7.05 10.20 -11.53
N ALA A 9 7.96 9.49 -10.85
CA ALA A 9 7.92 8.03 -10.79
C ALA A 9 6.66 7.49 -10.08
N ALA A 10 6.21 8.15 -9.01
CA ALA A 10 4.98 7.76 -8.32
C ALA A 10 3.74 7.93 -9.20
N ARG A 11 3.66 9.01 -9.98
CA ARG A 11 2.59 9.22 -10.97
C ARG A 11 2.60 8.13 -12.04
N VAL A 12 3.78 7.81 -12.57
CA VAL A 12 3.94 6.73 -13.57
C VAL A 12 3.36 5.41 -13.04
N LEU A 13 3.67 5.03 -11.79
CA LEU A 13 3.11 3.81 -11.20
C LEU A 13 1.58 3.89 -11.04
N LEU A 14 1.05 5.05 -10.64
CA LEU A 14 -0.39 5.26 -10.47
C LEU A 14 -1.15 5.39 -11.80
N ASP A 15 -0.47 5.69 -12.91
CA ASP A 15 -1.08 5.74 -14.25
C ASP A 15 -1.05 4.38 -14.95
N MET A 16 -0.37 3.36 -14.40
CA MET A 16 -0.30 2.01 -14.95
C MET A 16 -1.52 1.16 -14.54
N PRO A 17 -2.40 0.74 -15.48
CA PRO A 17 -3.57 -0.07 -15.13
C PRO A 17 -3.21 -1.42 -14.51
N LEU A 18 -2.17 -2.07 -15.01
CA LEU A 18 -1.68 -3.35 -14.48
C LEU A 18 -1.20 -3.23 -13.03
N PHE A 19 -0.67 -2.07 -12.63
CA PHE A 19 -0.26 -1.85 -11.25
C PHE A 19 -1.47 -1.91 -10.31
N HIS A 20 -2.58 -1.27 -10.65
CA HIS A 20 -3.80 -1.33 -9.83
C HIS A 20 -4.36 -2.74 -9.73
N LEU A 21 -4.43 -3.46 -10.86
CA LEU A 21 -4.90 -4.84 -10.89
C LEU A 21 -4.07 -5.72 -9.94
N LEU A 22 -2.74 -5.66 -10.05
CA LEU A 22 -1.85 -6.46 -9.21
C LEU A 22 -1.96 -6.07 -7.72
N MET A 23 -2.04 -4.78 -7.41
CA MET A 23 -2.20 -4.34 -6.01
C MET A 23 -3.54 -4.80 -5.41
N ASP A 24 -4.62 -4.78 -6.20
CA ASP A 24 -5.93 -5.26 -5.76
C ASP A 24 -5.94 -6.79 -5.59
N GLU A 25 -5.30 -7.54 -6.48
CA GLU A 25 -5.14 -8.99 -6.37
C GLU A 25 -4.34 -9.40 -5.12
N LEU A 26 -3.23 -8.72 -4.85
CA LEU A 26 -2.41 -8.95 -3.65
C LEU A 26 -3.20 -8.65 -2.37
N GLU A 27 -3.92 -7.51 -2.34
CA GLU A 27 -4.72 -7.14 -1.18
C GLU A 27 -5.84 -8.17 -0.94
N MET A 28 -6.52 -8.58 -2.00
CA MET A 28 -7.58 -9.59 -1.93
C MET A 28 -7.05 -10.94 -1.43
N ALA A 29 -5.88 -11.37 -1.92
CA ALA A 29 -5.25 -12.61 -1.47
C ALA A 29 -4.93 -12.56 0.04
N ALA A 30 -4.34 -11.46 0.52
CA ALA A 30 -4.03 -11.28 1.95
C ALA A 30 -5.29 -11.19 2.82
N VAL A 31 -6.34 -10.47 2.37
CA VAL A 31 -7.63 -10.44 3.06
C VAL A 31 -8.22 -11.84 3.17
N ASN A 32 -8.24 -12.60 2.07
CA ASN A 32 -8.74 -13.97 2.05
C ASN A 32 -7.91 -14.89 2.95
N GLY A 33 -6.59 -14.74 2.98
CA GLY A 33 -5.72 -15.47 3.91
C GLY A 33 -6.05 -15.19 5.37
N CYS A 34 -6.29 -13.92 5.73
CA CYS A 34 -6.67 -13.51 7.07
C CYS A 34 -8.05 -14.07 7.48
N VAL A 35 -9.05 -13.98 6.60
CA VAL A 35 -10.42 -14.45 6.87
C VAL A 35 -10.48 -15.97 6.99
N ASN A 36 -9.79 -16.68 6.10
CA ASN A 36 -9.83 -18.15 6.01
C ASN A 36 -8.78 -18.86 6.90
N ALA A 37 -7.93 -18.11 7.60
CA ALA A 37 -7.05 -18.69 8.61
C ALA A 37 -7.87 -19.48 9.63
N LYS A 38 -7.37 -20.65 10.05
CA LYS A 38 -8.02 -21.49 11.06
C LYS A 38 -8.29 -20.65 12.32
N ASN A 39 -9.36 -20.98 13.03
CA ASN A 39 -9.74 -20.25 14.25
C ASN A 39 -8.67 -20.29 15.34
N THR A 40 -7.83 -21.33 15.35
CA THR A 40 -6.70 -21.51 16.26
C THR A 40 -5.38 -20.94 15.73
N ASP A 41 -5.30 -20.59 14.46
CA ASP A 41 -4.07 -20.08 13.83
C ASP A 41 -4.06 -18.55 13.85
N HIS A 42 -3.80 -18.03 15.05
CA HIS A 42 -3.76 -16.59 15.29
C HIS A 42 -2.56 -15.92 14.62
N ASP A 43 -1.44 -16.64 14.50
CA ASP A 43 -0.22 -16.12 13.89
C ASP A 43 -0.38 -15.91 12.39
N ALA A 44 -0.96 -16.89 11.66
CA ALA A 44 -1.26 -16.71 10.24
C ALA A 44 -2.25 -15.56 10.01
N ARG A 45 -3.30 -15.47 10.83
CA ARG A 45 -4.27 -14.36 10.76
C ARG A 45 -3.59 -12.99 10.97
N ALA A 46 -2.73 -12.89 11.98
CA ALA A 46 -1.99 -11.66 12.26
C ALA A 46 -1.02 -11.30 11.12
N ALA A 47 -0.34 -12.29 10.54
CA ALA A 47 0.58 -12.10 9.41
C ALA A 47 -0.15 -11.56 8.17
N PHE A 48 -1.24 -12.20 7.75
CA PHE A 48 -2.04 -11.71 6.62
C PHE A 48 -2.66 -10.33 6.88
N ALA A 49 -3.13 -10.06 8.09
CA ALA A 49 -3.61 -8.73 8.46
C ALA A 49 -2.49 -7.66 8.42
N ALA A 50 -1.24 -8.02 8.72
CA ALA A 50 -0.10 -7.13 8.56
C ALA A 50 0.22 -6.86 7.09
N GLU A 51 0.11 -7.87 6.23
CA GLU A 51 0.31 -7.74 4.79
C GLU A 51 -0.73 -6.80 4.15
N VAL A 52 -2.02 -6.94 4.49
CA VAL A 52 -3.08 -6.01 4.05
C VAL A 52 -2.73 -4.56 4.43
N ARG A 53 -2.27 -4.33 5.67
CA ARG A 53 -1.86 -3.00 6.13
C ARG A 53 -0.65 -2.48 5.35
N ALA A 54 0.35 -3.33 5.10
CA ALA A 54 1.53 -2.94 4.32
C ALA A 54 1.16 -2.54 2.89
N ILE A 55 0.27 -3.29 2.23
CA ILE A 55 -0.25 -2.99 0.89
C ILE A 55 -0.96 -1.63 0.87
N ARG A 56 -1.89 -1.40 1.80
CA ARG A 56 -2.61 -0.12 1.91
C ARG A 56 -1.68 1.05 2.19
N ASN A 57 -0.71 0.87 3.09
CA ASN A 57 0.25 1.90 3.44
C ASN A 57 1.19 2.22 2.27
N PHE A 58 1.57 1.21 1.48
CA PHE A 58 2.33 1.42 0.26
C PHE A 58 1.55 2.24 -0.78
N ARG A 59 0.29 1.89 -1.05
CA ARG A 59 -0.59 2.66 -1.95
C ARG A 59 -0.76 4.10 -1.45
N GLY A 60 -0.95 4.29 -0.15
CA GLY A 60 -1.02 5.61 0.48
C GLY A 60 0.25 6.43 0.29
N LYS A 61 1.42 5.83 0.50
CA LYS A 61 2.72 6.48 0.26
C LYS A 61 2.93 6.87 -1.20
N LEU A 62 2.52 6.03 -2.16
CA LEU A 62 2.60 6.38 -3.58
C LEU A 62 1.70 7.56 -3.95
N ARG A 63 0.46 7.60 -3.45
CA ARG A 63 -0.44 8.74 -3.65
C ARG A 63 0.15 10.03 -3.07
N PHE A 64 0.65 9.96 -1.84
CA PHE A 64 1.33 11.08 -1.19
C PHE A 64 2.53 11.59 -1.99
N LEU A 65 3.36 10.70 -2.55
CA LEU A 65 4.49 11.09 -3.40
C LEU A 65 4.02 11.73 -4.71
N ALA A 66 2.92 11.24 -5.30
CA ALA A 66 2.39 11.72 -6.58
C ALA A 66 1.70 13.08 -6.50
N GLU A 67 1.08 13.41 -5.35
CA GLU A 67 0.50 14.73 -5.07
C GLU A 67 1.58 15.84 -4.99
N GLY A 68 2.85 15.44 -4.86
CA GLY A 68 3.93 16.35 -4.54
C GLY A 68 3.89 16.69 -3.05
N GLN A 69 5.04 17.04 -2.44
CA GLN A 69 5.07 17.52 -1.06
C GLN A 69 4.45 18.94 -0.97
N ALA A 70 3.16 19.08 -1.27
CA ALA A 70 2.41 20.29 -0.99
C ALA A 70 2.07 20.29 0.51
N ASN A 71 2.93 20.92 1.31
CA ASN A 71 2.75 21.23 2.72
C ASN A 71 2.53 20.04 3.67
N SER A 72 3.57 19.24 3.90
CA SER A 72 3.62 18.38 5.09
C SER A 72 4.78 18.81 6.01
N ASP A 73 4.64 19.96 6.67
CA ASP A 73 5.23 20.09 7.99
C ASP A 73 4.67 18.97 8.87
N GLY A 74 5.57 18.24 9.51
CA GLY A 74 5.38 16.81 9.76
C GLY A 74 4.24 16.46 10.72
N LYS A 75 3.31 15.60 10.28
CA LYS A 75 2.60 14.64 11.18
C LYS A 75 1.74 13.56 10.50
N GLY A 76 1.93 13.27 9.22
CA GLY A 76 0.98 12.47 8.45
C GLY A 76 1.56 11.34 7.62
N ALA A 77 2.61 10.65 8.08
CA ALA A 77 2.92 9.36 7.45
C ALA A 77 1.76 8.39 7.78
N PRO A 78 1.13 7.74 6.78
CA PRO A 78 0.06 6.79 7.05
C PRO A 78 0.61 5.64 7.88
N ALA A 79 -0.06 5.38 9.02
CA ALA A 79 0.30 4.39 10.03
C ALA A 79 0.03 2.96 9.57
#